data_AF-A0A924UK33-F1
#
_entry.id   AF-A0A924UK33-F1
#
_cell.length_a   1.000
_cell.length_b   1.000
_cell.length_c   1.000
_cell.angle_alpha   90.00
_cell.angle_beta   90.00
_cell.angle_gamma   90.00
#
_symmetry.space_group_name_H-M   'P 1'
#
loop_
_entity.id
_entity.type
_entity.pdbx_description
1 polymer ?
#
loop_
_entity_poly.entity_id
_entity_poly.type
_entity_poly.pdbx_seq_one_letter_code
_entity_poly.pdbx_strand_id
1 'polypeptide(L)' 'MKDIQYYEKADSSTQQAYLKIQCNCVLCNTSLELKYENIGLGEVKEEAHCPQCEIRTRAKIHSIQ' A
#
# COMPACT_ATOMS: atom_id res chain seq x y z
N MET A 1 -14.73 -1.50 -13.29
CA MET A 1 -13.64 -1.47 -12.28
C MET A 1 -12.58 -0.53 -12.85
N LYS A 2 -12.15 0.50 -12.10
CA LYS A 2 -11.09 1.39 -12.59
C LYS A 2 -9.77 0.61 -12.61
N ASP A 3 -9.07 0.60 -13.73
CA ASP A 3 -7.74 0.00 -13.83
C ASP A 3 -6.78 0.75 -12.92
N ILE A 4 -6.33 0.10 -11.86
CA ILE A 4 -5.30 0.63 -10.96
C ILE A 4 -3.97 0.43 -11.68
N GLN A 5 -3.37 1.51 -12.17
CA GLN A 5 -2.03 1.52 -12.75
C GLN A 5 -1.03 1.40 -11.60
N TYR A 6 -0.61 0.17 -11.31
CA TYR A 6 0.46 -0.08 -10.35
C TYR A 6 1.79 0.37 -10.96
N TYR A 7 2.60 1.13 -10.21
CA TYR A 7 3.92 1.56 -10.65
C TYR A 7 4.92 0.39 -10.75
N GLU A 8 4.63 -0.71 -10.07
CA GLU A 8 5.44 -1.93 -10.10
C GLU A 8 5.14 -2.74 -11.36
N LYS A 9 6.20 -3.25 -12.02
CA LYS A 9 6.08 -4.15 -13.18
C LYS A 9 5.57 -5.53 -12.72
N ALA A 10 4.26 -5.64 -12.55
CA ALA A 10 3.57 -6.86 -12.10
C ALA A 10 2.93 -7.60 -13.28
N ASP A 11 3.76 -8.33 -14.03
CA ASP A 11 3.34 -9.04 -15.24
C ASP A 11 2.76 -10.44 -14.96
N SER A 12 3.09 -11.03 -13.80
CA SER A 12 2.59 -12.36 -13.43
C SER A 12 1.31 -12.30 -12.58
N SER A 13 0.47 -13.31 -12.70
CA SER A 13 -0.76 -13.46 -11.91
C SER A 13 -0.50 -13.43 -10.40
N THR A 14 0.61 -14.03 -9.96
CA THR A 14 1.03 -14.03 -8.54
C THR A 14 1.38 -12.62 -8.05
N GLN A 15 2.09 -11.83 -8.86
CA GLN A 15 2.40 -10.43 -8.51
C GLN A 15 1.12 -9.60 -8.43
N GLN A 16 0.20 -9.75 -9.38
CA GLN A 16 -1.08 -9.03 -9.34
C GLN A 16 -1.95 -9.40 -8.14
N ALA A 17 -1.99 -10.68 -7.78
CA ALA A 17 -2.70 -11.15 -6.59
C ALA A 17 -2.07 -10.58 -5.31
N TYR A 18 -0.73 -10.58 -5.24
CA TYR A 18 0.00 -9.96 -4.13
C TYR A 18 -0.32 -8.46 -4.00
N LEU A 19 -0.29 -7.71 -5.10
CA LEU A 19 -0.62 -6.29 -5.10
C LEU A 19 -2.05 -6.02 -4.63
N LYS A 20 -3.03 -6.79 -5.09
CA LYS A 20 -4.40 -6.69 -4.58
C LYS A 20 -4.46 -6.89 -3.07
N ILE A 21 -3.77 -7.89 -2.53
CA ILE A 21 -3.74 -8.13 -1.08
C ILE A 21 -3.08 -6.95 -0.34
N GLN A 22 -2.00 -6.39 -0.88
CA GLN A 22 -1.27 -5.27 -0.25
C GLN A 22 -2.00 -3.93 -0.34
N CYS A 23 -2.85 -3.74 -1.35
CA CYS A 23 -3.56 -2.50 -1.62
C CYS A 23 -5.02 -2.51 -1.13
N ASN A 24 -5.51 -3.63 -0.59
CA ASN A 24 -6.88 -3.76 -0.09
C ASN A 24 -6.90 -4.17 1.38
N CYS A 25 -7.94 -3.73 2.09
CA CYS A 25 -8.14 -4.07 3.49
C CYS A 25 -8.47 -5.55 3.65
N VAL A 26 -7.77 -6.23 4.56
CA VAL A 26 -8.00 -7.66 4.85
C VAL A 26 -9.41 -7.96 5.40
N LEU A 27 -10.09 -6.97 5.98
CA LEU A 27 -11.40 -7.14 6.60
C LEU A 27 -12.57 -6.88 5.64
N CYS A 28 -12.48 -5.82 4.83
CA CYS A 28 -13.60 -5.36 4.01
C CYS A 28 -13.27 -5.27 2.52
N ASN A 29 -12.04 -5.62 2.14
CA ASN A 29 -11.52 -5.56 0.77
C ASN A 29 -11.53 -4.16 0.12
N THR A 30 -11.81 -3.10 0.90
CA THR A 30 -11.75 -1.70 0.44
C THR A 30 -10.31 -1.31 0.15
N SER A 31 -10.10 -0.57 -0.94
CA SER A 31 -8.78 -0.05 -1.28
C SER A 31 -8.23 0.83 -0.16
N LEU A 32 -6.97 0.59 0.20
CA LEU A 32 -6.27 1.31 1.24
C LEU A 32 -5.79 2.66 0.73
N GLU A 33 -5.88 3.68 1.57
CA GLU A 33 -5.26 4.97 1.36
C GLU A 33 -3.83 4.93 1.87
N LEU A 34 -2.87 5.24 0.99
CA LEU A 34 -1.45 5.24 1.31
C LEU A 34 -0.98 6.68 1.54
N LYS A 35 -0.27 6.89 2.66
CA LYS A 35 0.40 8.16 2.99
C LYS A 35 1.90 7.92 3.11
N TYR A 36 2.67 8.82 2.53
CA TYR A 36 4.12 8.79 2.54
C TYR A 36 4.64 10.08 3.17
N GLU A 37 5.56 9.96 4.12
CA GLU A 37 6.18 11.06 4.83
C GLU A 37 7.70 10.88 4.84
N ASN A 38 8.46 11.88 4.42
CA ASN A 38 9.91 11.87 4.57
C ASN A 38 10.26 12.28 6.00
N ILE A 39 10.86 11.37 6.75
CA ILE A 39 11.19 11.58 8.17
C ILE A 39 12.66 11.96 8.39
N GLY A 40 13.40 12.23 7.32
CA GLY A 40 14.80 12.64 7.33
C GLY A 40 15.79 11.48 7.16
N LEU A 41 17.08 11.81 6.99
CA LEU A 41 18.18 10.84 6.88
C LEU A 41 18.02 9.76 5.79
N GLY A 42 17.28 10.07 4.72
CA GLY A 42 16.99 9.11 3.67
C GLY A 42 15.91 8.10 4.07
N GLU A 43 15.11 8.37 5.10
CA GLU A 43 14.02 7.50 5.53
C GLU A 43 12.65 8.03 5.08
N VAL A 44 11.79 7.12 4.63
CA VAL A 44 10.39 7.39 4.28
C VAL A 44 9.49 6.50 5.10
N LYS A 45 8.55 7.12 5.79
CA LYS A 45 7.47 6.45 6.49
C LYS A 45 6.28 6.26 5.53
N GLU A 46 5.88 5.02 5.34
CA GLU A 46 4.64 4.62 4.67
C GLU A 46 3.59 4.25 5.71
N GLU A 47 2.38 4.79 5.58
CA GLU A 47 1.20 4.34 6.31
C GLU A 47 0.07 3.98 5.35
N ALA A 48 -0.55 2.81 5.56
CA ALA A 48 -1.77 2.39 4.86
C ALA A 48 -2.96 2.41 5.82
N HIS A 49 -4.03 3.07 5.40
CA HIS A 49 -5.25 3.23 6.17
C HIS A 49 -6.46 2.71 5.40
N CYS A 50 -7.37 2.02 6.07
CA CYS A 50 -8.66 1.66 5.49
C CYS A 50 -9.72 2.70 5.88
N PRO A 51 -10.26 3.50 4.93
CA PRO A 51 -11.23 4.54 5.25
C PRO A 51 -12.58 3.99 5.70
N GLN A 52 -12.91 2.73 5.38
CA GLN A 52 -14.19 2.12 5.74
C GLN A 52 -14.17 1.44 7.12
N CYS A 53 -13.05 0.82 7.48
CA CYS A 53 -12.90 0.19 8.79
C CYS A 53 -12.26 1.12 9.83
N GLU A 54 -11.79 2.29 9.40
CA GLU A 54 -11.07 3.28 10.21
C GLU A 54 -9.83 2.70 10.92
N ILE A 55 -9.21 1.67 10.32
CA ILE A 55 -8.01 1.02 10.86
C ILE A 55 -6.75 1.38 10.08
N ARG A 56 -5.63 1.46 10.79
CA ARG A 56 -4.30 1.48 10.19
C ARG A 56 -3.86 0.05 9.92
N THR A 57 -3.79 -0.33 8.65
CA THR A 57 -3.46 -1.70 8.24
C THR A 57 -1.97 -1.93 8.13
N ARG A 58 -1.19 -0.88 7.82
CA ARG A 58 0.26 -0.96 7.70
C ARG A 58 0.91 0.36 8.12
N ALA A 59 2.05 0.27 8.79
CA ALA A 59 2.94 1.40 9.07
C ALA A 59 4.38 0.90 9.03
N LYS A 60 5.20 1.43 8.13
CA LYS A 60 6.57 0.96 7.92
C LYS A 60 7.49 2.13 7.59
N ILE A 61 8.73 2.05 8.08
CA ILE A 61 9.81 2.98 7.71
C ILE A 61 10.71 2.26 6.70
N HIS A 62 11.01 2.95 5.61
CA HIS A 62 11.86 2.50 4.52
C HIS A 62 13.11 3.37 4.49
N SER A 63 14.29 2.76 4.55
CA SER A 63 15.55 3.46 4.30
C SER A 63 15.81 3.46 2.79
N ILE A 64 16.06 4.64 2.24
CA ILE A 64 16.45 4.87 0.85
C ILE A 64 17.98 4.93 0.85
N GLN A 65 18.61 3.80 0.49
CA GLN A 65 20.06 3.69 0.28
C GLN A 65 20.38 3.68 -1.21
#